data_AF-D2K8Q2-F1
#
_entry.id   AF-D2K8Q2-F1
#
_cell.length_a   1.000
_cell.length_b   1.000
_cell.length_c   1.000
_cell.angle_alpha   90.00
_cell.angle_beta   90.00
_cell.angle_gamma   90.00
#
_symmetry.space_group_name_H-M   'P 1'
#
loop_
_entity.id
_entity.type
_entity.pdbx_description
1 polymer ?
#
loop_
_entity_poly.entity_id
_entity_poly.type
_entity_poly.pdbx_seq_one_letter_code
_entity_poly.pdbx_strand_id
1 'polypeptide(L)' 'VMVDPDVPSPSDPNLREYLHWLVTDIPATTGAQFGQEIVCYESPRPSMGIHRMVFVLFRQLGRQTV' A
#
# COMPACT_ATOMS: atom_id res chain seq x y z
N VAL A 1 0.88 4.24 -0.84
CA VAL A 1 1.09 2.78 -0.96
C VAL A 1 0.72 2.13 0.36
N MET A 2 -0.02 1.03 0.34
CA MET A 2 -0.27 0.17 1.51
C MET A 2 0.27 -1.23 1.21
N VAL A 3 1.15 -1.75 2.06
CA VAL A 3 1.79 -3.05 1.88
C VAL A 3 1.79 -3.87 3.17
N ASP A 4 1.81 -5.18 3.02
CA ASP A 4 2.09 -6.16 4.07
C ASP A 4 3.45 -6.82 3.82
N PRO A 5 4.48 -6.51 4.62
CA PRO A 5 5.82 -7.08 4.47
C PRO A 5 5.98 -8.46 5.12
N ASP A 6 4.91 -9.00 5.74
CA ASP A 6 4.94 -10.17 6.59
C ASP A 6 4.20 -11.37 5.97
N VAL A 7 3.94 -11.37 4.66
CA VAL A 7 3.22 -12.47 3.98
C VAL A 7 4.15 -13.66 3.66
N PRO A 8 3.74 -14.92 3.92
CA PRO A 8 2.49 -15.35 4.59
C PRO A 8 2.55 -15.31 6.12
N SER A 9 3.74 -15.19 6.71
CA SER A 9 3.91 -14.99 8.16
C SER A 9 5.11 -14.09 8.46
N PRO A 10 5.11 -13.35 9.59
CA PRO A 10 6.25 -12.51 9.97
C PRO A 10 7.56 -13.28 10.18
N SER A 11 7.47 -14.56 10.55
CA SER A 11 8.61 -15.44 10.80
C SER A 11 9.22 -16.04 9.53
N ASP A 12 8.42 -16.20 8.47
CA ASP A 12 8.86 -16.66 7.15
C ASP A 12 8.14 -15.85 6.05
N PRO A 13 8.55 -14.59 5.83
CA PRO A 13 7.85 -13.67 4.94
C PRO A 13 8.34 -13.81 3.49
N ASN A 14 8.26 -15.01 2.92
CA ASN A 14 8.81 -15.30 1.58
C ASN A 14 8.01 -14.69 0.41
N LEU A 15 6.79 -14.19 0.65
CA LEU A 15 5.94 -13.49 -0.32
C LEU A 15 5.91 -11.96 -0.09
N ARG A 16 6.83 -11.43 0.74
CA ARG A 16 6.95 -9.99 0.96
C ARG A 16 7.33 -9.24 -0.33
N GLU A 17 6.85 -8.04 -0.60
CA GLU A 17 5.76 -7.32 0.09
C GLU A 17 4.45 -7.52 -0.69
N TYR A 18 3.35 -7.76 0.01
CA TYR A 18 2.03 -7.85 -0.63
C TYR A 18 1.41 -6.45 -0.75
N LEU A 19 1.09 -6.03 -1.97
CA LEU A 19 0.51 -4.72 -2.25
C LEU A 19 -1.01 -4.75 -2.02
N HIS A 20 -1.46 -4.08 -0.95
CA HIS A 20 -2.88 -3.97 -0.60
C HIS A 20 -3.58 -2.78 -1.27
N TRP A 21 -2.87 -1.68 -1.52
CA TRP A 21 -3.48 -0.46 -2.04
C TRP A 21 -2.45 0.47 -2.68
N LEU A 22 -2.79 1.01 -3.86
CA LEU A 22 -1.98 2.03 -4.52
C LEU A 22 -2.86 3.15 -5.05
N VAL A 23 -2.69 4.34 -4.47
CA VAL A 23 -3.26 5.60 -4.96
C VAL A 23 -2.11 6.53 -5.32
N THR A 24 -2.21 7.14 -6.49
CA THR A 24 -1.26 8.10 -7.05
C THR A 24 -1.93 9.46 -7.23
N ASP A 25 -1.16 10.49 -7.58
CA ASP A 25 -1.65 11.81 -7.98
C ASP A 25 -2.56 12.49 -6.94
N ILE A 26 -2.35 12.22 -5.65
CA ILE A 26 -3.09 12.87 -4.55
C ILE A 26 -2.67 14.34 -4.47
N PRO A 27 -3.58 15.31 -4.65
CA PRO A 27 -3.25 16.72 -4.50
C PRO A 27 -2.82 17.04 -3.06
N ALA A 28 -1.80 17.89 -2.91
CA ALA A 28 -1.32 18.32 -1.58
C ALA A 28 -2.47 18.87 -0.74
N THR A 29 -2.43 18.64 0.58
CA THR A 29 -3.47 19.03 1.57
C THR A 29 -4.84 18.36 1.41
N THR A 30 -5.00 17.43 0.46
CA THR A 30 -6.22 16.62 0.29
C THR A 30 -6.01 15.20 0.82
N GLY A 31 -6.75 14.22 0.28
CA GLY A 31 -6.71 12.81 0.69
C GLY A 31 -6.82 11.86 -0.49
N ALA A 32 -6.67 10.56 -0.22
CA ALA A 32 -6.65 9.52 -1.24
C ALA A 32 -7.89 9.47 -2.13
N GLN A 33 -9.05 9.93 -1.65
CA GLN A 33 -10.28 10.03 -2.44
C GLN A 33 -10.20 11.01 -3.63
N PHE A 34 -9.19 11.89 -3.64
CA PHE A 34 -8.94 12.83 -4.73
C PHE A 34 -7.78 12.40 -5.64
N GLY A 35 -7.11 11.29 -5.32
CA GLY A 35 -6.07 10.70 -6.15
C GLY A 35 -6.63 9.73 -7.19
N GLN A 36 -5.73 9.11 -7.93
CA GLN A 36 -6.03 8.03 -8.87
C GLN A 36 -5.71 6.68 -8.22
N GLU A 37 -6.75 5.87 -7.97
CA GLU A 37 -6.60 4.51 -7.49
C GLU A 37 -6.13 3.60 -8.65
N ILE A 38 -4.89 3.12 -8.55
CA ILE A 38 -4.25 2.24 -9.55
C ILE A 38 -4.41 0.77 -9.16
N VAL A 39 -4.33 0.48 -7.86
CA VAL A 39 -4.63 -0.82 -7.29
C VAL A 39 -5.70 -0.60 -6.25
N CYS A 40 -6.88 -1.19 -6.47
CA CYS A 40 -8.02 -1.10 -5.57
C CYS A 40 -7.66 -1.61 -4.18
N TYR A 41 -8.24 -0.98 -3.14
CA TYR A 41 -8.03 -1.44 -1.78
C TYR A 41 -8.47 -2.90 -1.59
N GLU A 42 -7.54 -3.75 -1.19
CA GLU A 42 -7.81 -5.10 -0.72
C GLU A 42 -7.67 -5.18 0.81
N SER A 43 -8.76 -5.49 1.50
CA SER A 43 -8.77 -5.65 2.96
C SER A 43 -7.75 -6.71 3.42
N PRO A 44 -6.86 -6.41 4.39
CA PRO A 44 -5.93 -7.40 4.91
C PRO A 44 -6.61 -8.64 5.49
N ARG A 45 -6.10 -9.81 5.11
CA ARG A 45 -6.56 -11.12 5.59
C ARG A 45 -5.35 -11.98 5.96
N PRO A 46 -4.62 -11.64 7.03
CA PRO A 46 -3.43 -12.36 7.43
C PRO A 46 -3.77 -13.82 7.75
N SER A 47 -2.96 -14.75 7.26
CA SER A 47 -3.17 -16.18 7.46
C SER A 47 -2.48 -16.70 8.71
N MET A 48 -1.31 -16.15 9.11
CA MET A 48 -0.53 -16.65 10.24
C MET A 48 0.31 -15.58 10.94
N GLY A 49 0.08 -15.38 12.23
CA GLY A 49 0.81 -14.42 13.05
C GLY A 49 0.24 -12.99 12.98
N ILE A 50 0.99 -12.02 13.49
CA ILE A 50 0.59 -10.61 13.52
C ILE A 50 1.33 -9.86 12.43
N HIS A 51 0.60 -9.41 11.40
CA HIS A 51 1.16 -8.73 10.25
C HIS A 51 1.15 -7.21 10.41
N ARG A 52 2.17 -6.54 9.87
CA ARG A 52 2.24 -5.09 9.79
C ARG A 52 1.54 -4.61 8.54
N MET A 53 0.61 -3.67 8.69
CA MET A 53 0.02 -2.96 7.56
C MET A 53 0.69 -1.59 7.44
N VAL A 54 1.57 -1.44 6.45
CA VAL A 54 2.42 -0.26 6.31
C VAL A 54 1.84 0.69 5.27
N PHE A 55 1.51 1.91 5.68
CA PHE A 55 1.17 3.01 4.77
C PHE A 55 2.40 3.88 4.54
N VAL A 56 2.74 4.10 3.26
CA VAL A 56 3.84 4.97 2.83
C VAL A 56 3.32 6.03 1.86
N LEU A 57 3.71 7.28 2.10
CA LEU A 57 3.39 8.44 1.27
C LEU A 57 4.66 9.00 0.64
N PHE A 58 4.65 9.19 -0.68
CA PHE A 58 5.76 9.76 -1.44
C PHE A 58 5.34 11.08 -2.09
N ARG A 59 6.26 12.04 -2.17
CA ARG A 59 6.07 13.24 -2.98
C ARG A 59 6.49 12.94 -4.42
N GLN A 60 5.55 13.00 -5.36
CA GLN A 60 5.83 12.82 -6.79
C GLN A 60 6.58 14.03 -7.37
N LEU A 61 7.39 13.81 -8.41
CA LEU A 61 8.07 14.87 -9.16
C LEU A 61 7.08 15.71 -9.99
N GLY A 62 5.99 15.08 -10.44
CA GLY A 62 4.89 15.70 -11.17
C GLY A 62 3.69 14.75 -11.25
N ARG A 63 2.56 15.26 -11.71
CA ARG A 63 1.34 14.46 -11.94
C ARG A 63 1.55 13.49 -13.11
N GLN A 64 0.98 12.28 -13.07
CA GLN A 64 1.08 11.27 -14.13
C GLN A 64 2.52 10.85 -14.47
N THR A 65 3.41 10.81 -13.48
CA THR A 65 4.82 10.40 -13.65
C THR A 65 5.10 8.99 -13.17
N VAL A 66 4.06 8.24 -12.79
CA VAL A 66 4.11 6.89 -12.21
C VAL A 66 3.31 5.95 -13.07
#